data_AF-A0A381C3L3-F1
#
_entry.id   AF-A0A381C3L3-F1
#
_cell.length_a   1.000
_cell.length_b   1.000
_cell.length_c   1.000
_cell.angle_alpha   90.00
_cell.angle_beta   90.00
_cell.angle_gamma   90.00
#
_symmetry.space_group_name_H-M   'P 1'
#
loop_
_entity.id
_entity.type
_entity.pdbx_description
1 polymer ?
#
loop_
_entity_poly.entity_id
_entity_poly.type
_entity_poly.pdbx_seq_one_letter_code
_entity_poly.pdbx_strand_id
1 'polypeptide(L)'
;MKKIIIVLLTATINLTGCSMFPNAGPLAGKDITEVNQSILDGETTVLELRAVYGDKLTVEKTPQGKAVMNWYKTWSSGITQDSTVLSVLTDKNIVVKHVVLRYKTKTDYSFVSELTDAELKLFIEQGKTTRKEVESKFGYPNDNSFDDKGNQILMYVYFDSSRSQYGWIPNVGGFIEALAGTKDTKVTLLSVSLDDQDKVVSYQLKTTNYHQGIGLLNSSSVEEVK
;
A
#
# COMPACT_ATOMS: atom_id res chain seq x y z
N MET A 1 38.08 -9.70 -67.31
CA MET A 1 37.03 -8.79 -66.79
C MET A 1 35.74 -9.57 -66.60
N LYS A 2 35.34 -9.85 -65.36
CA LYS A 2 33.96 -10.13 -64.91
C LYS A 2 33.98 -10.21 -63.39
N LYS A 3 33.45 -9.18 -62.73
CA LYS A 3 33.35 -9.10 -61.25
C LYS A 3 32.12 -9.91 -60.83
N ILE A 4 32.32 -10.95 -60.01
CA ILE A 4 31.23 -11.67 -59.34
C ILE A 4 30.90 -10.87 -58.08
N ILE A 5 29.74 -10.21 -58.09
CA ILE A 5 29.19 -9.49 -56.94
C ILE A 5 28.35 -10.50 -56.17
N ILE A 6 28.84 -10.90 -54.99
CA ILE A 6 28.08 -11.68 -54.01
C ILE A 6 27.14 -10.70 -53.30
N VAL A 7 25.84 -10.83 -53.56
CA VAL A 7 24.79 -10.10 -52.84
C VAL A 7 24.57 -10.82 -51.51
N LEU A 8 25.13 -10.27 -50.43
CA LEU A 8 24.86 -10.72 -49.07
C LEU A 8 23.50 -10.15 -48.66
N LEU A 9 22.46 -10.99 -48.70
CA LEU A 9 21.13 -10.66 -48.20
C LEU A 9 21.15 -10.76 -46.66
N THR A 10 21.57 -9.69 -45.97
CA THR A 10 21.42 -9.60 -44.51
C THR A 10 19.95 -9.35 -44.18
N ALA A 11 19.21 -10.41 -43.91
CA ALA A 11 17.91 -10.34 -43.28
C ALA A 11 18.08 -9.84 -41.84
N THR A 12 17.97 -8.53 -41.62
CA THR A 12 17.82 -7.96 -40.28
C THR A 12 16.42 -8.29 -39.79
N ILE A 13 16.29 -9.43 -39.11
CA ILE A 13 15.11 -9.74 -38.31
C ILE A 13 15.09 -8.73 -37.17
N ASN A 14 14.34 -7.64 -37.34
CA ASN A 14 13.94 -6.78 -36.24
C ASN A 14 13.03 -7.61 -35.33
N LEU A 15 13.65 -8.31 -34.37
CA LEU A 15 12.97 -8.84 -33.19
C LEU A 15 12.53 -7.65 -32.34
N THR A 16 11.51 -6.91 -32.78
CA THR A 16 10.62 -6.20 -31.86
C THR A 16 9.77 -7.26 -31.18
N GLY A 17 10.43 -8.08 -30.36
CA GLY A 17 9.75 -8.94 -29.42
C GLY A 17 9.06 -8.01 -28.44
N CYS A 18 7.78 -7.71 -28.68
CA CYS A 18 6.87 -7.29 -27.61
C CYS A 18 7.03 -8.35 -26.53
N SER A 19 7.73 -8.01 -25.46
CA SER A 19 7.97 -8.91 -24.36
C SER A 19 6.61 -9.41 -23.86
N MET A 20 6.31 -10.69 -24.08
CA MET A 20 5.12 -11.36 -23.52
C MET A 20 5.22 -11.56 -22.00
N PHE A 21 6.02 -10.73 -21.31
CA PHE A 21 6.01 -10.69 -19.86
C PHE A 21 4.76 -9.93 -19.41
N PRO A 22 4.07 -10.41 -18.36
CA PRO A 22 2.96 -9.68 -17.78
C PRO A 22 3.40 -8.24 -17.46
N ASN A 23 2.53 -7.27 -17.74
CA ASN A 23 2.79 -5.86 -17.42
C ASN A 23 2.48 -5.65 -15.93
N ALA A 24 3.41 -5.04 -15.20
CA ALA A 24 3.26 -4.70 -13.78
C ALA A 24 2.04 -3.79 -13.49
N GLY A 25 1.54 -3.11 -14.52
CA GLY A 25 0.53 -2.07 -14.41
C GLY A 25 1.15 -0.75 -13.93
N PRO A 26 0.42 0.36 -14.03
CA PRO A 26 0.98 1.69 -13.80
C PRO A 26 1.43 1.90 -12.35
N LEU A 27 0.75 1.33 -11.36
CA LEU A 27 1.09 1.56 -9.95
C LEU A 27 2.38 0.83 -9.50
N ALA A 28 2.60 -0.41 -9.98
CA ALA A 28 3.77 -1.19 -9.60
C ALA A 28 4.94 -1.09 -10.59
N GLY A 29 4.67 -0.75 -11.85
CA GLY A 29 5.68 -0.63 -12.90
C GLY A 29 6.39 0.72 -12.96
N LYS A 30 5.75 1.79 -12.48
CA LYS A 30 6.33 3.14 -12.48
C LYS A 30 7.18 3.42 -11.25
N ASP A 31 8.10 4.38 -11.38
CA ASP A 31 8.81 4.94 -10.23
C ASP A 31 7.83 5.71 -9.32
N ILE A 32 8.07 5.73 -8.01
CA ILE A 32 7.24 6.45 -7.05
C ILE A 32 7.15 7.94 -7.40
N THR A 33 8.27 8.53 -7.85
CA THR A 33 8.33 9.94 -8.26
C THR A 33 7.44 10.20 -9.48
N GLU A 34 7.42 9.28 -10.44
CA GLU A 34 6.56 9.39 -11.63
C GLU A 34 5.07 9.31 -11.24
N VAL A 35 4.72 8.40 -10.33
CA VAL A 35 3.34 8.31 -9.82
C VAL A 35 2.95 9.61 -9.11
N ASN A 36 3.78 10.12 -8.20
CA ASN A 36 3.52 11.37 -7.48
C ASN A 36 3.38 12.57 -8.42
N GLN A 37 4.22 12.68 -9.45
CA GLN A 37 4.15 13.78 -10.43
C GLN A 37 2.89 13.73 -11.30
N SER A 38 2.25 12.56 -11.43
CA SER A 38 1.03 12.40 -12.21
C SER A 38 -0.25 12.83 -11.47
N ILE A 39 -0.15 13.14 -10.17
CA ILE A 39 -1.27 13.48 -9.31
C ILE A 39 -1.03 14.88 -8.74
N LEU A 40 -1.92 15.81 -9.05
CA LEU A 40 -1.90 17.17 -8.55
C LEU A 40 -2.96 17.32 -7.46
N ASP A 41 -2.52 17.48 -6.22
CA ASP A 41 -3.41 17.73 -5.09
C ASP A 41 -4.23 19.01 -5.31
N GLY A 42 -5.54 18.91 -5.09
CA GLY A 42 -6.51 19.98 -5.33
C GLY A 42 -7.05 20.05 -6.77
N GLU A 43 -6.45 19.32 -7.72
CA GLU A 43 -6.83 19.37 -9.14
C GLU A 43 -7.26 18.01 -9.68
N THR A 44 -6.46 16.97 -9.45
CA THR A 44 -6.74 15.62 -9.93
C THR A 44 -8.05 15.10 -9.34
N THR A 45 -8.82 14.40 -10.16
CA THR A 45 -10.11 13.84 -9.79
C THR A 45 -10.04 12.34 -9.55
N VAL A 46 -10.98 11.82 -8.76
CA VAL A 46 -11.13 10.37 -8.56
C VAL A 46 -11.40 9.63 -9.87
N LEU A 47 -12.14 10.26 -10.80
CA LEU A 47 -12.43 9.67 -12.11
C LEU A 47 -11.16 9.47 -12.95
N GLU A 48 -10.25 10.44 -12.94
CA GLU A 48 -8.95 10.33 -13.62
C GLU A 48 -8.10 9.23 -12.99
N LEU A 49 -8.05 9.16 -11.65
CA LEU A 49 -7.31 8.08 -10.97
C LEU A 49 -7.87 6.70 -11.30
N ARG A 50 -9.19 6.53 -11.34
CA ARG A 50 -9.82 5.25 -11.73
C ARG A 50 -9.54 4.88 -13.18
N ALA A 51 -9.47 5.86 -14.09
CA ALA A 51 -9.10 5.61 -15.47
C ALA A 51 -7.66 5.08 -15.62
N VAL A 52 -6.75 5.48 -14.72
CA VAL A 52 -5.34 5.04 -14.73
C VAL A 52 -5.13 3.75 -13.94
N TYR A 53 -5.64 3.68 -12.71
CA TYR A 53 -5.33 2.62 -11.75
C TYR A 53 -6.43 1.56 -11.62
N GLY A 54 -7.58 1.77 -12.26
CA GLY A 54 -8.74 0.89 -12.25
C GLY A 54 -9.71 1.14 -11.08
N ASP A 55 -10.85 0.44 -11.10
CA ASP A 55 -11.92 0.59 -10.10
C ASP A 55 -11.71 -0.26 -8.84
N LYS A 56 -10.72 -1.16 -8.84
CA LYS A 56 -10.43 -2.00 -7.68
C LYS A 56 -9.62 -1.23 -6.65
N LEU A 57 -10.31 -0.72 -5.65
CA LEU A 57 -9.76 0.09 -4.56
C LEU A 57 -10.54 -0.17 -3.27
N THR A 58 -9.95 0.18 -2.13
CA THR A 58 -10.73 0.33 -0.89
C THR A 58 -11.09 1.76 -0.61
N VAL A 59 -12.21 1.93 0.09
CA VAL A 59 -12.68 3.21 0.56
C VAL A 59 -12.85 3.14 2.07
N GLU A 60 -12.10 3.96 2.78
CA GLU A 60 -12.27 4.21 4.21
C GLU A 60 -12.93 5.58 4.39
N LYS A 61 -13.85 5.67 5.35
CA LYS A 61 -14.47 6.94 5.72
C LYS A 61 -13.78 7.50 6.95
N THR A 62 -13.33 8.74 6.83
CA THR A 62 -12.80 9.50 7.95
C THR A 62 -13.96 9.94 8.86
N PRO A 63 -13.72 10.24 10.15
CA PRO A 63 -14.77 10.63 11.08
C PRO A 63 -15.63 11.84 10.65
N GLN A 64 -15.09 12.80 9.87
CA GLN A 64 -15.88 13.92 9.32
C GLN A 64 -16.39 13.68 7.89
N GLY A 65 -16.27 12.46 7.36
CA GLY A 65 -16.99 12.00 6.16
C GLY A 65 -16.23 12.12 4.84
N LYS A 66 -14.98 12.59 4.86
CA LYS A 66 -14.06 12.45 3.72
C LYS A 66 -13.77 10.97 3.45
N ALA A 67 -13.27 10.67 2.26
CA ALA A 67 -12.94 9.31 1.86
C ALA A 67 -11.45 9.17 1.60
N VAL A 68 -10.83 8.15 2.17
CA VAL A 68 -9.50 7.70 1.79
C VAL A 68 -9.66 6.54 0.83
N MET A 69 -9.13 6.69 -0.39
CA MET A 69 -9.16 5.66 -1.41
C MET A 69 -7.78 5.05 -1.55
N ASN A 70 -7.68 3.72 -1.41
CA ASN A 70 -6.41 3.01 -1.51
C ASN A 70 -6.40 2.03 -2.69
N TRP A 71 -5.44 2.20 -3.59
CA TRP A 71 -5.14 1.24 -4.65
C TRP A 71 -3.92 0.42 -4.25
N TYR A 72 -4.06 -0.89 -4.23
CA TYR A 72 -2.98 -1.82 -3.91
C TYR A 72 -2.54 -2.55 -5.18
N LYS A 73 -1.22 -2.64 -5.38
CA LYS A 73 -0.64 -3.47 -6.42
C LYS A 73 0.62 -4.14 -5.93
N THR A 74 0.59 -5.48 -5.92
CA THR A 74 1.79 -6.29 -5.71
C THR A 74 2.36 -6.72 -7.05
N TRP A 75 3.67 -6.55 -7.21
CA TRP A 75 4.38 -7.00 -8.39
C TRP A 75 5.63 -7.77 -7.99
N SER A 76 5.90 -8.84 -8.74
CA SER A 76 7.13 -9.62 -8.62
C SER A 76 7.87 -9.57 -9.95
N SER A 77 8.89 -8.71 -10.05
CA SER A 77 9.92 -8.83 -11.09
C SER A 77 11.20 -9.36 -10.44
N GLY A 78 11.48 -10.66 -10.57
CA GLY A 78 12.66 -11.31 -9.99
C GLY A 78 12.49 -11.79 -8.53
N ILE A 79 13.60 -11.80 -7.76
CA ILE A 79 13.72 -12.37 -6.39
C ILE A 79 12.98 -11.53 -5.32
N THR A 80 12.62 -10.27 -5.62
CA THR A 80 11.94 -9.34 -4.71
C THR A 80 10.46 -9.20 -5.07
N GLN A 81 9.60 -9.26 -4.05
CA GLN A 81 8.17 -9.03 -4.17
C GLN A 81 7.86 -7.76 -3.36
N ASP A 82 7.46 -6.72 -4.07
CA ASP A 82 7.13 -5.43 -3.49
C ASP A 82 5.64 -5.18 -3.66
N SER A 83 5.05 -4.55 -2.65
CA SER A 83 3.70 -4.00 -2.72
C SER A 83 3.79 -2.49 -2.80
N THR A 84 2.98 -1.91 -3.68
CA THR A 84 2.76 -0.46 -3.76
C THR A 84 1.32 -0.16 -3.37
N VAL A 85 1.13 0.83 -2.51
CA VAL A 85 -0.16 1.41 -2.19
C VAL A 85 -0.15 2.89 -2.57
N LEU A 86 -1.17 3.30 -3.32
CA LEU A 86 -1.50 4.71 -3.54
C LEU A 86 -2.69 5.02 -2.66
N SER A 87 -2.48 5.88 -1.66
CA SER A 87 -3.52 6.36 -0.76
C SER A 87 -3.88 7.78 -1.13
N VAL A 88 -5.17 8.06 -1.20
CA VAL A 88 -5.69 9.34 -1.69
C VAL A 88 -6.81 9.80 -0.79
N LEU A 89 -6.59 10.90 -0.07
CA LEU A 89 -7.67 11.60 0.62
C LEU A 89 -8.49 12.38 -0.41
N THR A 90 -9.80 12.21 -0.35
CA THR A 90 -10.73 12.83 -1.28
C THR A 90 -11.82 13.59 -0.54
N ASP A 91 -12.19 14.74 -1.09
CA ASP A 91 -13.40 15.46 -0.75
C ASP A 91 -14.27 15.51 -2.00
N LYS A 92 -15.41 14.82 -1.93
CA LYS A 92 -16.28 14.54 -3.08
C LYS A 92 -15.52 13.78 -4.19
N ASN A 93 -15.18 14.47 -5.27
CA ASN A 93 -14.52 13.89 -6.45
C ASN A 93 -13.09 14.42 -6.65
N ILE A 94 -12.60 15.29 -5.77
CA ILE A 94 -11.28 15.93 -5.88
C ILE A 94 -10.30 15.28 -4.91
N VAL A 95 -9.09 15.02 -5.39
CA VAL A 95 -7.96 14.61 -4.56
C VAL A 95 -7.53 15.79 -3.70
N VAL A 96 -7.60 15.64 -2.38
CA VAL A 96 -7.13 16.64 -1.42
C VAL A 96 -5.65 16.45 -1.13
N LYS A 97 -5.24 15.19 -0.97
CA LYS A 97 -3.85 14.82 -0.69
C LYS A 97 -3.61 13.40 -1.15
N HIS A 98 -2.40 13.08 -1.59
CA HIS A 98 -2.01 11.72 -1.93
C HIS A 98 -0.65 11.34 -1.36
N VAL A 99 -0.41 10.04 -1.28
CA VAL A 99 0.90 9.48 -0.97
C VAL A 99 1.03 8.10 -1.59
N VAL A 100 2.23 7.80 -2.07
CA VAL A 100 2.57 6.48 -2.61
C VAL A 100 3.61 5.84 -1.69
N LEU A 101 3.29 4.65 -1.19
CA LEU A 101 4.17 3.84 -0.36
C LEU A 101 4.52 2.55 -1.11
N ARG A 102 5.82 2.22 -1.17
CA ARG A 102 6.30 0.94 -1.67
C ARG A 102 7.10 0.24 -0.59
N TYR A 103 6.76 -1.01 -0.30
CA TYR A 103 7.40 -1.80 0.73
C TYR A 103 7.59 -3.24 0.27
N LYS A 104 8.56 -3.90 0.90
CA LYS A 104 8.86 -5.32 0.64
C LYS A 104 7.81 -6.18 1.34
N THR A 105 7.18 -7.11 0.62
CA THR A 105 6.16 -7.99 1.21
C THR A 105 6.72 -8.99 2.22
N LYS A 106 8.05 -9.20 2.20
CA LYS A 106 8.77 -10.11 3.10
C LYS A 106 9.28 -9.43 4.38
N THR A 107 9.05 -8.13 4.57
CA THR A 107 9.42 -7.45 5.82
C THR A 107 8.64 -8.05 6.98
N ASP A 108 9.33 -8.40 8.06
CA ASP A 108 8.70 -8.88 9.27
C ASP A 108 8.22 -7.71 10.12
N TYR A 109 6.92 -7.67 10.41
CA TYR A 109 6.29 -6.68 11.27
C TYR A 109 5.90 -7.26 12.64
N SER A 110 6.36 -8.46 12.99
CA SER A 110 6.06 -9.12 14.28
C SER A 110 6.35 -8.25 15.50
N PHE A 111 7.35 -7.38 15.42
CA PHE A 111 7.69 -6.40 16.46
C PHE A 111 6.48 -5.57 16.92
N VAL A 112 5.53 -5.27 16.02
CA VAL A 112 4.35 -4.46 16.34
C VAL A 112 3.50 -5.13 17.42
N SER A 113 3.47 -6.47 17.46
CA SER A 113 2.74 -7.22 18.48
C SER A 113 3.41 -7.24 19.85
N GLU A 114 4.70 -6.89 19.91
CA GLU A 114 5.50 -6.87 21.13
C GLU A 114 5.60 -5.47 21.74
N LEU A 115 5.24 -4.43 20.98
CA LEU A 115 5.26 -3.05 21.44
C LEU A 115 4.28 -2.81 22.59
N THR A 116 4.68 -1.90 23.47
CA THR A 116 3.84 -1.39 24.55
C THR A 116 3.64 0.12 24.47
N ASP A 117 2.56 0.63 25.04
CA ASP A 117 2.33 2.07 25.16
C ASP A 117 3.46 2.79 25.92
N ALA A 118 4.09 2.09 26.87
CA ALA A 118 5.22 2.63 27.64
C ALA A 118 6.45 2.86 26.75
N GLU A 119 6.80 1.90 25.90
CA GLU A 119 7.91 2.04 24.95
C GLU A 119 7.63 3.13 23.90
N LEU A 120 6.40 3.18 23.39
CA LEU A 120 5.97 4.22 22.45
C LEU A 120 6.07 5.60 23.10
N LYS A 121 5.63 5.75 24.35
CA LYS A 121 5.71 7.03 25.09
C LYS A 121 7.14 7.48 25.38
N LEU A 122 8.08 6.54 25.57
CA LEU A 122 9.49 6.87 25.77
C LEU A 122 10.17 7.35 24.48
N PHE A 123 9.71 6.86 23.33
CA PHE A 123 10.30 7.18 22.04
C PHE A 123 9.62 8.35 21.31
N ILE A 124 8.28 8.38 21.33
CA ILE A 124 7.48 9.35 20.59
C ILE A 124 7.13 10.54 21.48
N GLU A 125 7.73 11.68 21.18
CA GLU A 125 7.33 12.98 21.70
C GLU A 125 6.50 13.73 20.65
N GLN A 126 5.20 13.89 20.91
CA GLN A 126 4.28 14.56 19.99
C GLN A 126 4.73 15.99 19.68
N GLY A 127 4.66 16.38 18.40
CA GLY A 127 5.14 17.66 17.87
C GLY A 127 6.66 17.79 17.77
N LYS A 128 7.43 16.74 18.11
CA LYS A 128 8.89 16.74 17.99
C LYS A 128 9.44 15.56 17.20
N THR A 129 9.04 14.33 17.54
CA THR A 129 9.48 13.14 16.83
C THR A 129 9.07 13.25 15.37
N THR A 130 10.02 13.01 14.47
CA THR A 130 9.85 13.13 13.03
C THR A 130 9.54 11.77 12.40
N ARG A 131 8.93 11.79 11.21
CA ARG A 131 8.76 10.60 10.36
C ARG A 131 10.07 9.82 10.20
N LYS A 132 11.17 10.52 9.93
CA LYS A 132 12.48 9.91 9.72
C LYS A 132 12.95 9.15 10.96
N GLU A 133 12.70 9.68 12.16
CA GLU A 133 13.03 8.98 13.40
C GLU A 133 12.15 7.75 13.61
N VAL A 134 10.85 7.86 13.34
CA VAL A 134 9.90 6.72 13.38
C VAL A 134 10.36 5.62 12.42
N GLU A 135 10.63 5.95 11.16
CA GLU A 135 11.10 5.01 10.14
C GLU A 135 12.49 4.45 10.48
N SER A 136 13.36 5.23 11.12
CA SER A 136 14.66 4.73 11.61
C SER A 136 14.52 3.72 12.75
N LYS A 137 13.46 3.83 13.57
CA LYS A 137 13.24 2.96 14.73
C LYS A 137 12.47 1.69 14.35
N PHE A 138 11.45 1.81 13.51
CA PHE A 138 10.49 0.75 13.20
C PHE A 138 10.57 0.24 11.75
N GLY A 139 11.40 0.85 10.89
CA GLY A 139 11.40 0.61 9.46
C GLY A 139 10.30 1.40 8.73
N TYR A 140 10.19 1.19 7.42
CA TYR A 140 9.08 1.76 6.64
C TYR A 140 7.76 1.12 7.06
N PRO A 141 6.64 1.87 7.04
CA PRO A 141 5.32 1.28 7.24
C PRO A 141 4.95 0.33 6.10
N ASN A 142 3.97 -0.55 6.33
CA ASN A 142 3.38 -1.42 5.31
C ASN A 142 1.97 -0.99 4.88
N ASP A 143 1.46 0.11 5.42
CA ASP A 143 0.26 0.74 4.91
C ASP A 143 0.24 2.23 5.29
N ASN A 144 -0.72 2.97 4.75
CA ASN A 144 -0.92 4.37 5.04
C ASN A 144 -2.36 4.80 4.78
N SER A 145 -2.77 5.85 5.49
CA SER A 145 -4.09 6.46 5.34
C SER A 145 -3.99 7.97 5.61
N PHE A 146 -5.12 8.64 5.72
CA PHE A 146 -5.22 10.06 6.07
C PHE A 146 -6.31 10.30 7.10
N ASP A 147 -6.10 11.31 7.95
CA ASP A 147 -7.19 11.88 8.72
C ASP A 147 -7.95 12.95 7.91
N ASP A 148 -9.04 13.45 8.48
CA ASP A 148 -9.85 14.51 7.87
C ASP A 148 -9.10 15.82 7.59
N LYS A 149 -8.00 16.07 8.31
CA LYS A 149 -7.17 17.27 8.14
C LYS A 149 -6.14 17.09 7.03
N GLY A 150 -5.99 15.89 6.48
CA GLY A 150 -4.94 15.57 5.51
C GLY A 150 -3.60 15.24 6.18
N ASN A 151 -3.57 14.96 7.48
CA ASN A 151 -2.38 14.40 8.11
C ASN A 151 -2.18 12.97 7.61
N GLN A 152 -0.96 12.65 7.19
CA GLN A 152 -0.64 11.29 6.77
C GLN A 152 -0.61 10.38 8.01
N ILE A 153 -1.26 9.23 7.93
CA ILE A 153 -1.19 8.19 8.97
C ILE A 153 -0.29 7.07 8.45
N LEU A 154 0.88 6.90 9.07
CA LEU A 154 1.71 5.71 8.85
C LEU A 154 1.08 4.53 9.60
N MET A 155 0.98 3.38 8.96
CA MET A 155 0.40 2.18 9.56
C MET A 155 1.42 1.05 9.52
N TYR A 156 1.71 0.51 10.70
CA TYR A 156 2.47 -0.73 10.87
C TYR A 156 1.50 -1.80 11.31
N VAL A 157 1.13 -2.66 10.36
CA VAL A 157 0.13 -3.69 10.54
C VAL A 157 0.82 -5.04 10.71
N TYR A 158 0.49 -5.74 11.78
CA TYR A 158 0.90 -7.12 11.98
C TYR A 158 -0.29 -8.00 12.32
N PHE A 159 -0.34 -9.17 11.70
CA PHE A 159 -1.21 -10.25 12.12
C PHE A 159 -0.46 -11.57 12.01
N ASP A 160 -0.79 -12.50 12.90
CA ASP A 160 -0.18 -13.83 12.90
C ASP A 160 -0.74 -14.66 11.74
N SER A 161 -0.03 -14.63 10.60
CA SER A 161 -0.43 -15.33 9.39
C SER A 161 -0.34 -16.86 9.51
N SER A 162 0.34 -17.40 10.55
CA SER A 162 0.35 -18.85 10.80
C SER A 162 -1.06 -19.42 11.07
N ARG A 163 -2.02 -18.53 11.35
CA ARG A 163 -3.42 -18.84 11.60
C ARG A 163 -4.34 -18.59 10.41
N SER A 164 -3.88 -17.87 9.39
CA SER A 164 -4.63 -17.63 8.14
C SER A 164 -4.18 -18.61 7.06
N GLN A 165 -5.12 -19.27 6.39
CA GLN A 165 -4.81 -20.21 5.31
C GLN A 165 -4.40 -19.52 3.99
N TYR A 166 -4.57 -18.20 3.87
CA TYR A 166 -4.33 -17.46 2.63
C TYR A 166 -3.30 -16.32 2.72
N GLY A 167 -2.74 -16.05 3.91
CA GLY A 167 -1.76 -14.99 4.10
C GLY A 167 -2.32 -13.59 3.80
N TRP A 168 -1.48 -12.56 3.90
CA TRP A 168 -1.88 -11.19 3.57
C TRP A 168 -2.16 -11.09 2.06
N ILE A 169 -3.40 -10.81 1.68
CA ILE A 169 -3.80 -10.66 0.26
C ILE A 169 -3.98 -9.17 -0.08
N PRO A 170 -2.93 -8.46 -0.53
CA PRO A 170 -3.00 -7.07 -0.97
C PRO A 170 -4.00 -6.79 -2.08
N ASN A 171 -4.29 -7.82 -2.89
CA ASN A 171 -5.00 -7.66 -4.14
C ASN A 171 -6.52 -7.67 -4.01
N VAL A 172 -7.11 -7.84 -2.83
CA VAL A 172 -8.57 -7.91 -2.70
C VAL A 172 -9.16 -6.57 -2.26
N GLY A 173 -8.76 -5.99 -1.13
CA GLY A 173 -9.34 -4.72 -0.73
C GLY A 173 -9.13 -4.46 0.75
N GLY A 174 -7.99 -3.83 1.07
CA GLY A 174 -7.74 -3.29 2.40
C GLY A 174 -7.67 -4.37 3.48
N PHE A 175 -7.45 -3.91 4.69
CA PHE A 175 -7.14 -4.69 5.88
C PHE A 175 -8.08 -5.89 6.15
N ILE A 176 -9.34 -5.81 5.76
CA ILE A 176 -10.38 -6.81 6.04
C ILE A 176 -10.36 -7.97 5.02
N GLU A 177 -9.86 -7.73 3.80
CA GLU A 177 -9.90 -8.71 2.70
C GLU A 177 -8.78 -9.76 2.75
N ALA A 178 -7.71 -9.44 3.48
CA ALA A 178 -6.56 -10.32 3.72
C ALA A 178 -6.80 -11.40 4.79
N LEU A 179 -7.96 -11.38 5.46
CA LEU A 179 -8.29 -12.27 6.58
C LEU A 179 -9.20 -13.43 6.13
N ALA A 180 -8.90 -14.05 4.99
CA ALA A 180 -9.66 -15.22 4.55
C ALA A 180 -9.23 -16.47 5.37
N GLY A 181 -10.21 -17.16 5.95
CA GLY A 181 -9.99 -18.34 6.80
C GLY A 181 -11.16 -18.62 7.75
N THR A 182 -10.98 -19.57 8.66
CA THR A 182 -12.03 -20.00 9.62
C THR A 182 -11.63 -19.80 11.08
N LYS A 183 -10.56 -19.02 11.33
CA LYS A 183 -9.97 -18.85 12.66
C LYS A 183 -9.93 -17.39 13.06
N ASP A 184 -10.11 -17.16 14.36
CA ASP A 184 -9.87 -15.87 14.96
C ASP A 184 -8.42 -15.45 14.76
N THR A 185 -8.24 -14.26 14.20
CA THR A 185 -6.92 -13.68 13.93
C THR A 185 -6.78 -12.39 14.72
N LYS A 186 -5.69 -12.31 15.49
CA LYS A 186 -5.30 -11.07 16.16
C LYS A 186 -4.57 -10.20 15.15
N VAL A 187 -5.02 -8.97 15.02
CA VAL A 187 -4.32 -7.96 14.24
C VAL A 187 -3.93 -6.82 15.16
N THR A 188 -2.63 -6.54 15.22
CA THR A 188 -2.07 -5.39 15.93
C THR A 188 -1.68 -4.32 14.93
N LEU A 189 -2.17 -3.12 15.15
CA LEU A 189 -1.92 -1.94 14.33
C LEU A 189 -1.26 -0.87 15.22
N LEU A 190 -0.08 -0.42 14.81
CA LEU A 190 0.47 0.86 15.24
C LEU A 190 0.18 1.90 14.17
N SER A 191 -0.65 2.88 14.53
CA SER A 191 -0.93 4.07 13.72
C SER A 191 -0.11 5.25 14.23
N VAL A 192 0.57 5.97 13.35
CA VAL A 192 1.33 7.19 13.67
C VAL A 192 0.91 8.30 12.71
N SER A 193 0.21 9.32 13.22
CA SER A 193 -0.24 10.46 12.41
C SER A 193 0.82 11.56 12.38
N LEU A 194 1.06 12.12 11.19
CA LEU A 194 2.07 13.14 10.90
C LEU A 194 1.43 14.44 10.44
N ASP A 195 1.90 15.57 10.94
CA ASP A 195 1.58 16.88 10.36
C ASP A 195 2.28 17.13 9.02
N ASP A 196 2.00 18.28 8.39
CA ASP A 196 2.63 18.70 7.13
C ASP A 196 4.15 18.97 7.24
N GLN A 197 4.71 18.98 8.46
CA GLN A 197 6.15 19.08 8.72
C GLN A 197 6.79 17.72 8.99
N ASP A 198 6.08 16.63 8.71
CA ASP A 198 6.51 15.25 9.01
C ASP A 198 6.78 15.01 10.51
N LYS A 199 6.07 15.71 11.42
CA LYS A 199 6.17 15.48 12.86
C LYS A 199 4.97 14.72 13.38
N VAL A 200 5.21 13.83 14.34
CA VAL A 200 4.17 13.00 14.93
C VAL A 200 3.20 13.86 15.75
N VAL A 201 1.93 13.89 15.37
CA VAL A 201 0.87 14.59 16.12
C VAL A 201 0.08 13.66 17.03
N SER A 202 -0.02 12.39 16.67
CA SER A 202 -0.66 11.36 17.50
C SER A 202 -0.15 9.97 17.11
N TYR A 203 -0.29 9.03 18.04
CA TYR A 203 -0.05 7.61 17.78
C TYR A 203 -1.03 6.76 18.57
N GLN A 204 -1.29 5.55 18.07
CA GLN A 204 -2.13 4.57 18.74
C GLN A 204 -1.64 3.16 18.43
N LEU A 205 -1.49 2.34 19.46
CA LEU A 205 -1.35 0.90 19.33
C LEU A 205 -2.70 0.26 19.64
N LYS A 206 -3.23 -0.55 18.72
CA LYS A 206 -4.49 -1.28 18.92
C LYS A 206 -4.34 -2.72 18.47
N THR A 207 -4.74 -3.65 19.32
CA THR A 207 -4.95 -5.05 18.92
C THR A 207 -6.44 -5.33 18.85
N THR A 208 -6.90 -5.81 17.70
CA THR A 208 -8.28 -6.25 17.49
C THR A 208 -8.30 -7.73 17.11
N ASN A 209 -9.29 -8.46 17.63
CA ASN A 209 -9.57 -9.83 17.22
C ASN A 209 -10.62 -9.81 16.09
N TYR A 210 -10.29 -10.45 14.98
CA TYR A 210 -11.22 -10.61 13.86
C TYR A 210 -11.63 -12.06 13.73
N HIS A 211 -12.94 -12.29 13.62
CA HIS A 211 -13.48 -13.56 13.18
C HIS A 211 -13.49 -13.58 11.66
N GLN A 212 -12.87 -14.60 11.08
CA GLN A 212 -12.82 -14.78 9.64
C GLN A 212 -14.05 -15.57 9.18
N GLY A 213 -14.74 -15.07 8.16
CA GLY A 213 -15.92 -15.74 7.62
C GLY A 213 -15.60 -16.85 6.62
N ILE A 214 -16.58 -17.74 6.41
CA ILE A 214 -16.44 -18.97 5.61
C ILE A 214 -16.42 -18.61 4.11
N GLY A 215 -15.24 -18.41 3.53
CA GLY A 215 -15.08 -18.29 2.09
C GLY A 215 -13.69 -17.81 1.64
N LEU A 216 -13.14 -18.47 0.62
CA LEU A 216 -11.85 -18.17 -0.01
C LEU A 216 -11.68 -16.70 -0.49
N LEU A 217 -12.77 -15.95 -0.64
CA LEU A 217 -12.81 -14.61 -1.25
C LEU A 217 -13.87 -13.68 -0.62
N ASN A 218 -14.37 -13.97 0.59
CA ASN A 218 -15.56 -13.27 1.11
C ASN A 218 -15.25 -12.32 2.28
N SER A 219 -14.65 -11.17 2.00
CA SER A 219 -14.38 -10.14 3.01
C SER A 219 -15.60 -9.50 3.65
N SER A 220 -16.75 -9.60 2.98
CA SER A 220 -18.03 -9.15 3.52
C SER A 220 -18.47 -9.95 4.77
N SER A 221 -17.75 -11.02 5.12
CA SER A 221 -18.05 -11.91 6.26
C SER A 221 -17.04 -11.86 7.39
N VAL A 222 -16.09 -10.91 7.38
CA VAL A 222 -15.15 -10.70 8.49
C VAL A 222 -15.78 -9.76 9.50
N GLU A 223 -15.87 -10.20 10.75
CA GLU A 223 -16.48 -9.44 11.85
C GLU A 223 -15.47 -9.22 12.99
N GLU A 224 -15.47 -8.02 13.57
CA GLU A 224 -14.72 -7.74 14.81
C GLU A 224 -15.38 -8.51 15.97
N VAL A 225 -14.60 -9.36 16.65
CA VAL A 225 -15.07 -10.06 17.85
C VAL A 225 -14.96 -9.10 19.03
N LYS A 226 -16.11 -8.71 19.56
CA LYS A 226 -16.22 -7.83 20.74
C LYS A 226 -15.91 -8.55 22.04
#